data_AF-A0A368QLE9-F1
#
_entry.id   AF-A0A368QLE9-F1
#
_cell.length_a   1.000
_cell.length_b   1.000
_cell.length_c   1.000
_cell.angle_alpha   90.00
_cell.angle_beta   90.00
_cell.angle_gamma   90.00
#
_symmetry.space_group_name_H-M   'P 1'
#
loop_
_entity.id
_entity.type
_entity.pdbx_description
1 polymer ?
#
loop_
_entity_poly.entity_id
_entity_poly.type
_entity_poly.pdbx_seq_one_letter_code
_entity_poly.pdbx_strand_id
1 'polypeptide(L)'
;MLVAEKHQNWFRGIVTDRGGRYEIDDINKPRMMAGSQSLHTTSVYYDLLGETVDRCKVGYNPFIDAFYTLVGHDIRNKKNYKSAIAVLLVMLFEAPRFSEVCKRNLELLKAKKEALVGEAGKDLINNWDVTCDKFFGENCDMTVTLSDDTKGPVKKVAKSVRILCRTRWDAWLQEKNKDAPKPPKWRPPNKKLTEGASSSRK
;
A
#
# COMPACT_ATOMS: atom_id res chain seq x y z
N MET A 1 -3.80 3.02 -14.46
CA MET A 1 -2.75 2.12 -13.93
C MET A 1 -2.31 2.61 -12.54
N LEU A 2 -2.21 1.72 -11.55
CA LEU A 2 -1.75 2.08 -10.20
C LEU A 2 -0.23 1.97 -10.11
N VAL A 3 0.38 2.83 -9.30
CA VAL A 3 1.82 2.83 -9.05
C VAL A 3 2.08 2.52 -7.60
N ALA A 4 3.03 1.61 -7.37
CA ALA A 4 3.36 1.10 -6.06
C ALA A 4 4.88 1.00 -5.88
N GLU A 5 5.32 1.06 -4.62
CA GLU A 5 6.68 0.75 -4.25
C GLU A 5 6.88 -0.78 -4.21
N LYS A 6 7.79 -1.27 -5.06
CA LYS A 6 8.06 -2.72 -5.27
C LYS A 6 8.29 -3.49 -3.97
N HIS A 7 8.97 -2.89 -3.00
CA HIS A 7 9.48 -3.61 -1.83
C HIS A 7 8.50 -3.66 -0.66
N GLN A 8 7.57 -2.70 -0.55
CA GLN A 8 6.63 -2.62 0.57
C GLN A 8 5.18 -2.83 0.14
N ASN A 9 4.95 -2.93 -1.18
CA ASN A 9 3.62 -2.88 -1.77
C ASN A 9 2.85 -1.67 -1.24
N TRP A 10 3.46 -0.49 -1.26
CA TRP A 10 2.81 0.76 -0.84
C TRP A 10 2.33 1.50 -2.07
N PHE A 11 1.09 1.97 -2.03
CA PHE A 11 0.55 2.82 -3.08
C PHE A 11 1.32 4.15 -3.15
N ARG A 12 1.57 4.61 -4.38
CA ARG A 12 2.33 5.83 -4.66
C ARG A 12 1.59 6.78 -5.57
N GLY A 13 0.72 6.28 -6.44
CA GLY A 13 0.03 7.14 -7.39
C GLY A 13 -0.78 6.40 -8.44
N ILE A 14 -1.32 7.18 -9.36
CA ILE A 14 -2.19 6.75 -10.44
C ILE A 14 -1.69 7.33 -11.76
N VAL A 15 -1.80 6.53 -12.82
CA VAL A 15 -1.70 6.96 -14.21
C VAL A 15 -3.09 6.80 -14.85
N THR A 16 -3.61 7.87 -15.43
CA THR A 16 -4.92 7.88 -16.13
C THR A 16 -4.81 7.21 -17.50
N ASP A 17 -5.96 6.95 -18.13
CA ASP A 17 -6.04 6.42 -19.50
C ASP A 17 -5.33 7.30 -20.54
N ARG A 18 -5.36 8.62 -20.36
CA ARG A 18 -4.68 9.62 -21.20
C ARG A 18 -3.23 9.88 -20.79
N GLY A 19 -2.67 9.08 -19.87
CA GLY A 19 -1.28 9.17 -19.45
C GLY A 19 -0.97 10.28 -18.44
N GLY A 20 -1.99 10.92 -17.87
CA GLY A 20 -1.84 11.85 -16.75
C GLY A 20 -1.33 11.12 -15.51
N ARG A 21 -0.33 11.68 -14.83
CA ARG A 21 0.38 11.03 -13.72
C ARG A 21 0.15 11.81 -12.45
N TYR A 22 -0.29 11.12 -11.39
CA TYR A 22 -0.61 11.73 -10.11
C TYR A 22 -0.04 10.91 -8.97
N GLU A 23 0.57 11.55 -7.97
CA GLU A 23 1.18 10.88 -6.81
C GLU A 23 0.62 11.41 -5.50
N ILE A 24 0.59 10.54 -4.49
CA ILE A 24 0.32 10.97 -3.11
C ILE A 24 1.43 11.89 -2.62
N ASP A 25 1.07 12.76 -1.70
CA ASP A 25 2.02 13.62 -1.00
C ASP A 25 2.63 12.82 0.15
N ASP A 26 3.93 12.57 0.06
CA ASP A 26 4.73 12.04 1.15
C ASP A 26 6.00 12.87 1.25
N ILE A 27 6.08 13.73 2.26
CA ILE A 27 7.22 14.63 2.46
C ILE A 27 8.54 13.89 2.66
N ASN A 28 8.47 12.63 3.10
CA ASN A 28 9.64 11.81 3.38
C ASN A 28 10.07 10.98 2.16
N LYS A 29 9.34 11.04 1.04
CA LYS A 29 9.64 10.27 -0.16
C LYS A 29 9.70 11.12 -1.43
N PRO A 30 10.64 10.83 -2.35
CA PRO A 30 10.68 11.49 -3.65
C PRO A 30 9.44 11.13 -4.48
N ARG A 31 9.14 11.97 -5.48
CA ARG A 31 8.27 11.54 -6.60
C ARG A 31 8.89 10.35 -7.34
N MET A 32 8.07 9.38 -7.69
CA MET A 32 8.49 8.17 -8.42
C MET A 32 8.22 8.26 -9.93
N MET A 33 7.24 9.04 -10.34
CA MET A 33 6.83 9.20 -11.73
C MET A 33 7.29 10.56 -12.24
N ALA A 34 8.10 10.57 -13.30
CA ALA A 34 8.46 11.80 -13.99
C ALA A 34 7.21 12.54 -14.51
N GLY A 35 7.17 13.86 -14.28
CA GLY A 35 6.06 14.71 -14.70
C GLY A 35 4.76 14.52 -13.91
N SER A 36 4.79 13.82 -12.76
CA SER A 36 3.59 13.65 -11.94
C SER A 36 3.15 14.93 -11.25
N GLN A 37 1.84 15.03 -11.03
CA GLN A 37 1.19 16.06 -10.23
C GLN A 37 0.85 15.51 -8.84
N SER A 38 0.71 16.40 -7.86
CA SER A 38 0.26 16.03 -6.51
C SER A 38 -1.23 15.65 -6.51
N LEU A 39 -1.58 14.63 -5.74
CA LEU A 39 -2.96 14.26 -5.40
C LEU A 39 -3.50 15.03 -4.19
N HIS A 40 -2.70 15.88 -3.52
CA HIS A 40 -3.12 16.64 -2.33
C HIS A 40 -3.69 15.77 -1.20
N THR A 41 -3.14 14.56 -1.07
CA THR A 41 -3.54 13.57 -0.06
C THR A 41 -2.42 12.54 0.13
N THR A 42 -2.49 11.79 1.23
CA THR A 42 -1.55 10.72 1.56
C THR A 42 -2.18 9.34 1.28
N SER A 43 -1.52 8.26 1.69
CA SER A 43 -2.13 6.91 1.70
C SER A 43 -2.79 6.54 3.04
N VAL A 44 -2.87 7.47 3.98
CA VAL A 44 -3.47 7.24 5.31
C VAL A 44 -4.99 7.26 5.20
N TYR A 45 -5.66 6.23 5.71
CA TYR A 45 -7.11 6.10 5.61
C TYR A 45 -7.88 7.29 6.18
N TYR A 46 -7.39 7.89 7.27
CA TYR A 46 -8.01 9.09 7.85
C TYR A 46 -7.98 10.28 6.88
N ASP A 47 -6.88 10.50 6.16
CA ASP A 47 -6.76 11.58 5.16
C ASP A 47 -7.64 11.34 3.92
N LEU A 48 -7.94 10.07 3.64
CA LEU A 48 -8.70 9.64 2.47
C LEU A 48 -10.22 9.59 2.73
N LEU A 49 -10.62 9.23 3.96
CA LEU A 49 -12.01 8.96 4.33
C LEU A 49 -12.56 9.99 5.33
N GLY A 50 -11.71 10.69 6.07
CA GLY A 50 -12.09 11.43 7.28
C GLY A 50 -12.38 10.53 8.49
N GLU A 51 -12.21 9.21 8.33
CA GLU A 51 -12.54 8.18 9.31
C GLU A 51 -11.55 7.00 9.22
N THR A 52 -11.73 5.99 10.08
CA THR A 52 -10.93 4.76 10.08
C THR A 52 -11.37 3.78 8.98
N VAL A 53 -10.46 2.86 8.61
CA VAL A 53 -10.65 1.95 7.46
C VAL A 53 -11.86 1.02 7.59
N ASP A 54 -12.34 0.71 8.81
CA ASP A 54 -13.56 -0.07 9.04
C ASP A 54 -14.79 0.52 8.33
N ARG A 55 -14.80 1.84 8.10
CA ARG A 55 -15.87 2.57 7.41
C ARG A 55 -15.73 2.59 5.90
N CYS A 56 -14.62 2.07 5.36
CA CYS A 56 -14.44 1.93 3.92
C CYS A 56 -15.43 0.89 3.37
N LYS A 57 -16.26 1.29 2.41
CA LYS A 57 -17.20 0.38 1.72
C LYS A 57 -16.51 -0.26 0.52
N VAL A 58 -16.43 -1.58 0.52
CA VAL A 58 -15.74 -2.38 -0.51
C VAL A 58 -16.66 -3.43 -1.10
N GLY A 59 -16.31 -3.96 -2.27
CA GLY A 59 -17.12 -4.92 -3.01
C GLY A 59 -17.26 -4.54 -4.47
N TYR A 60 -18.26 -5.09 -5.16
CA TYR A 60 -18.37 -5.01 -6.61
C TYR A 60 -18.56 -3.58 -7.14
N ASN A 61 -19.65 -2.90 -6.76
CA ASN A 61 -19.91 -1.53 -7.22
C ASN A 61 -18.85 -0.54 -6.73
N PRO A 62 -18.48 -0.53 -5.42
CA PRO A 62 -17.45 0.40 -4.95
C PRO A 62 -16.12 0.25 -5.70
N PHE A 63 -15.72 -0.98 -6.04
CA PHE A 63 -14.48 -1.22 -6.76
C PHE A 63 -14.53 -0.70 -8.21
N ILE A 64 -15.63 -0.95 -8.91
CA ILE A 64 -15.83 -0.46 -10.29
C ILE A 64 -15.88 1.07 -10.31
N ASP A 65 -16.65 1.67 -9.41
CA ASP A 65 -16.78 3.12 -9.29
C ASP A 65 -15.44 3.77 -8.95
N ALA A 66 -14.67 3.16 -8.05
CA ALA A 66 -13.32 3.62 -7.72
C ALA A 66 -12.40 3.56 -8.94
N PHE A 67 -12.45 2.48 -9.72
CA PHE A 67 -11.66 2.34 -10.93
C PHE A 67 -12.00 3.44 -11.96
N TYR A 68 -13.27 3.62 -12.30
CA TYR A 68 -13.68 4.66 -13.27
C TYR A 68 -13.46 6.08 -12.76
N THR A 69 -13.55 6.29 -11.44
CA THR A 69 -13.20 7.57 -10.81
C THR A 69 -11.74 7.89 -11.09
N LEU A 70 -10.83 6.94 -10.86
CA LEU A 70 -9.39 7.19 -10.90
C LEU A 70 -8.75 7.05 -12.29
N VAL A 71 -9.37 6.35 -13.23
CA VAL A 71 -8.86 6.27 -14.61
C VAL A 71 -9.13 7.54 -15.42
N GLY A 72 -10.14 8.33 -15.03
CA GLY A 72 -10.53 9.53 -15.78
C GLY A 72 -9.48 10.65 -15.79
N HIS A 73 -9.52 11.46 -16.85
CA HIS A 73 -8.54 12.53 -17.16
C HIS A 73 -8.43 13.67 -16.13
N ASP A 74 -9.41 13.81 -15.23
CA ASP A 74 -9.48 14.91 -14.27
C ASP A 74 -9.78 14.40 -12.85
N ILE A 75 -8.84 13.63 -12.30
CA ILE A 75 -9.00 12.99 -10.99
C ILE A 75 -9.28 14.03 -9.89
N ARG A 76 -8.58 15.17 -9.91
CA ARG A 76 -8.62 16.15 -8.82
C ARG A 76 -9.96 16.87 -8.70
N ASN A 77 -10.66 17.09 -9.82
CA ASN A 77 -11.95 17.75 -9.79
C ASN A 77 -13.10 16.78 -9.41
N LYS A 78 -12.84 15.48 -9.30
CA LYS A 78 -13.83 14.52 -8.83
C LYS A 78 -13.91 14.53 -7.31
N LYS A 79 -15.07 14.90 -6.77
CA LYS A 79 -15.32 14.97 -5.31
C LYS A 79 -14.91 13.71 -4.52
N ASN A 80 -14.94 12.53 -5.16
CA ASN A 80 -14.81 11.24 -4.48
C ASN A 80 -13.47 10.52 -4.75
N TYR A 81 -12.47 11.18 -5.35
CA TYR A 81 -11.21 10.49 -5.70
C TYR A 81 -10.47 9.92 -4.48
N LYS A 82 -10.55 10.58 -3.31
CA LYS A 82 -9.92 10.11 -2.07
C LYS A 82 -10.52 8.80 -1.57
N SER A 83 -11.86 8.73 -1.51
CA SER A 83 -12.57 7.50 -1.17
C SER A 83 -12.30 6.39 -2.19
N ALA A 84 -12.22 6.73 -3.48
CA ALA A 84 -11.84 5.78 -4.51
C ALA A 84 -10.42 5.22 -4.32
N ILE A 85 -9.45 6.05 -3.90
CA ILE A 85 -8.11 5.58 -3.52
C ILE A 85 -8.22 4.59 -2.36
N ALA A 86 -8.96 4.91 -1.29
CA ALA A 86 -9.13 4.02 -0.15
C ALA A 86 -9.71 2.66 -0.54
N VAL A 87 -10.71 2.62 -1.43
CA VAL A 87 -11.27 1.36 -1.94
C VAL A 87 -10.21 0.54 -2.67
N LEU A 88 -9.43 1.16 -3.56
CA LEU A 88 -8.35 0.45 -4.26
C LEU A 88 -7.23 0.00 -3.31
N LEU A 89 -6.91 0.78 -2.28
CA LEU A 89 -5.97 0.37 -1.24
C LEU A 89 -6.44 -0.92 -0.56
N VAL A 90 -7.67 -0.96 -0.06
CA VAL A 90 -8.19 -2.17 0.60
C VAL A 90 -8.24 -3.35 -0.36
N MET A 91 -8.75 -3.14 -1.56
CA MET A 91 -9.01 -4.22 -2.53
C MET A 91 -7.74 -4.76 -3.20
N LEU A 92 -6.70 -3.94 -3.40
CA LEU A 92 -5.53 -4.30 -4.21
C LEU A 92 -4.21 -4.25 -3.44
N PHE A 93 -4.17 -3.62 -2.27
CA PHE A 93 -2.96 -3.54 -1.44
C PHE A 93 -3.13 -4.29 -0.12
N GLU A 94 -4.26 -4.14 0.57
CA GLU A 94 -4.51 -4.86 1.83
C GLU A 94 -4.93 -6.31 1.59
N ALA A 95 -5.82 -6.56 0.63
CA ALA A 95 -6.25 -7.93 0.33
C ALA A 95 -5.06 -8.87 0.02
N PRO A 96 -4.06 -8.50 -0.82
CA PRO A 96 -2.89 -9.36 -0.99
C PRO A 96 -2.03 -9.56 0.27
N ARG A 97 -2.08 -8.65 1.26
CA ARG A 97 -1.36 -8.80 2.53
C ARG A 97 -2.04 -9.78 3.47
N PHE A 98 -3.38 -9.83 3.47
CA PHE A 98 -4.17 -10.59 4.44
C PHE A 98 -5.12 -11.57 3.78
N SER A 99 -4.96 -12.85 4.09
CA SER A 99 -5.78 -13.93 3.52
C SER A 99 -7.28 -13.77 3.80
N GLU A 100 -7.64 -13.33 5.01
CA GLU A 100 -9.04 -13.11 5.42
C GLU A 100 -9.67 -11.93 4.67
N VAL A 101 -8.93 -10.82 4.52
CA VAL A 101 -9.38 -9.66 3.72
C VAL A 101 -9.52 -10.06 2.25
N CYS A 102 -8.57 -10.81 1.70
CA CYS A 102 -8.62 -11.31 0.33
C CYS A 102 -9.86 -12.19 0.08
N LYS A 103 -10.06 -13.20 0.92
CA LYS A 103 -11.19 -14.13 0.81
C LYS A 103 -12.51 -13.37 0.84
N ARG A 104 -12.67 -12.48 1.81
CA ARG A 104 -13.87 -11.65 1.97
C ARG A 104 -14.11 -10.76 0.75
N ASN A 105 -13.10 -10.05 0.27
CA ASN A 105 -13.24 -9.18 -0.90
C ASN A 105 -13.60 -9.97 -2.16
N LEU A 106 -13.01 -11.16 -2.36
CA LEU A 106 -13.35 -12.06 -3.46
C LEU A 106 -14.79 -12.57 -3.38
N GLU A 107 -15.28 -12.90 -2.19
CA GLU A 107 -16.68 -13.30 -1.98
C GLU A 107 -17.65 -12.17 -2.33
N LEU A 108 -17.36 -10.93 -1.91
CA LEU A 108 -18.15 -9.76 -2.28
C LEU A 108 -18.17 -9.53 -3.79
N LEU A 109 -17.02 -9.63 -4.46
CA LEU A 109 -16.93 -9.50 -5.92
C LEU A 109 -17.76 -10.58 -6.64
N LYS A 110 -17.62 -11.85 -6.25
CA LYS A 110 -18.36 -12.98 -6.85
C LYS A 110 -19.86 -12.85 -6.64
N ALA A 111 -20.29 -12.43 -5.45
CA ALA A 111 -21.69 -12.25 -5.12
C ALA A 111 -22.29 -10.94 -5.66
N LYS A 112 -21.48 -10.08 -6.30
CA LYS A 112 -21.84 -8.71 -6.70
C LYS A 112 -22.40 -7.89 -5.53
N LYS A 113 -21.83 -8.09 -4.35
CA LYS A 113 -22.23 -7.43 -3.09
C LYS A 113 -21.19 -6.42 -2.66
N GLU A 114 -21.55 -5.67 -1.64
CA GLU A 114 -20.73 -4.68 -0.99
C GLU A 114 -20.91 -4.75 0.52
N ALA A 115 -19.87 -4.38 1.26
CA ALA A 115 -19.89 -4.30 2.71
C ALA A 115 -18.82 -3.32 3.20
N LEU A 116 -18.99 -2.82 4.42
CA LEU A 116 -17.94 -2.10 5.13
C LEU A 116 -16.76 -3.03 5.44
N VAL A 117 -15.52 -2.54 5.49
CA VAL A 117 -14.36 -3.35 5.94
C VAL A 117 -14.61 -3.93 7.33
N GLY A 118 -15.21 -3.14 8.23
CA GLY A 118 -15.56 -3.55 9.58
C GLY A 118 -14.35 -3.69 10.52
N GLU A 119 -14.64 -3.88 11.81
CA GLU A 119 -13.64 -3.91 12.89
C GLU A 119 -12.58 -4.99 12.68
N ALA A 120 -12.98 -6.22 12.35
CA ALA A 120 -12.03 -7.31 12.12
C ALA A 120 -11.04 -7.01 10.98
N GLY A 121 -11.50 -6.36 9.90
CA GLY A 121 -10.64 -5.94 8.80
C GLY A 121 -9.70 -4.81 9.22
N LYS A 122 -10.20 -3.82 9.97
CA LYS A 122 -9.40 -2.72 10.54
C LYS A 122 -8.29 -3.27 11.44
N ASP A 123 -8.60 -4.22 12.30
CA ASP A 123 -7.62 -4.78 13.23
C ASP A 123 -6.49 -5.49 12.51
N LEU A 124 -6.77 -6.20 11.41
CA LEU A 124 -5.72 -6.80 10.58
C LEU A 124 -4.84 -5.72 9.93
N ILE A 125 -5.48 -4.76 9.26
CA ILE A 125 -4.81 -3.71 8.47
C ILE A 125 -3.92 -2.84 9.37
N ASN A 126 -4.46 -2.32 10.48
CA ASN A 126 -3.73 -1.42 11.36
C ASN A 126 -2.59 -2.12 12.11
N ASN A 127 -2.72 -3.42 12.39
CA ASN A 127 -1.71 -4.17 13.14
C ASN A 127 -0.72 -4.93 12.23
N TRP A 128 -0.66 -4.63 10.93
CA TRP A 128 0.24 -5.31 10.00
C TRP A 128 1.69 -5.27 10.47
N ASP A 129 2.16 -4.05 10.78
CA ASP A 129 3.55 -3.78 11.13
C ASP A 129 3.93 -4.45 12.45
N VAL A 130 3.10 -4.29 13.48
CA VAL A 130 3.25 -4.94 14.80
C VAL A 130 3.22 -6.47 14.70
N THR A 131 2.36 -7.02 13.83
CA THR A 131 2.28 -8.46 13.62
C THR A 131 3.56 -9.00 12.96
N CYS A 132 4.11 -8.26 12.00
CA CYS A 132 5.38 -8.63 11.36
C CYS A 132 6.56 -8.49 12.32
N ASP A 133 6.59 -7.43 13.13
CA ASP A 133 7.63 -7.19 14.15
C ASP A 133 7.71 -8.35 15.15
N LYS A 134 6.56 -8.75 15.72
CA LYS A 134 6.48 -9.92 16.61
C LYS A 134 6.88 -11.23 15.93
N PHE A 135 6.54 -11.39 14.65
CA PHE A 135 6.96 -12.56 13.88
C PHE A 135 8.47 -12.65 13.77
N PHE A 136 9.15 -11.57 13.39
CA PHE A 136 10.61 -11.55 13.26
C PHE A 136 11.34 -11.65 14.60
N GLY A 137 10.78 -11.10 15.67
CA GLY A 137 11.34 -11.25 17.02
C GLY A 137 11.31 -12.72 17.50
N GLU A 138 10.26 -13.46 17.16
CA GLU A 138 10.11 -14.86 17.57
C GLU A 138 10.73 -15.87 16.62
N ASN A 139 10.87 -15.50 15.35
CA ASN A 139 11.48 -16.31 14.32
C ASN A 139 12.97 -15.95 14.15
N CYS A 140 13.85 -16.88 14.52
CA CYS A 140 15.30 -16.70 14.39
C CYS A 140 15.86 -17.16 13.05
N ASP A 141 15.06 -17.80 12.19
CA ASP A 141 15.55 -18.49 11.00
C ASP A 141 14.88 -18.04 9.70
N MET A 142 15.59 -18.21 8.59
CA MET A 142 15.08 -17.91 7.24
C MET A 142 13.95 -18.86 6.80
N THR A 143 13.94 -20.07 7.37
CA THR A 143 12.97 -21.12 7.06
C THR A 143 12.24 -21.49 8.34
N VAL A 144 10.91 -21.52 8.29
CA VAL A 144 10.06 -21.86 9.42
C VAL A 144 9.33 -23.16 9.12
N THR A 145 9.51 -24.16 9.98
CA THR A 145 8.68 -25.38 9.98
C THR A 145 7.60 -25.23 11.04
N LEU A 146 6.34 -25.44 10.67
CA LEU A 146 5.22 -25.34 11.61
C LEU A 146 5.02 -26.67 12.34
N SER A 147 4.91 -26.57 13.66
CA SER A 147 4.77 -27.67 14.61
C SER A 147 3.90 -27.23 15.80
N ASP A 148 3.57 -28.16 16.69
CA ASP A 148 2.73 -27.88 17.85
C ASP A 148 3.39 -26.90 18.84
N ASP A 149 4.72 -26.94 18.96
CA ASP A 149 5.54 -26.02 19.77
C ASP A 149 5.81 -24.67 19.10
N THR A 150 5.42 -24.49 17.83
CA THR A 150 5.59 -23.21 17.14
C THR A 150 4.87 -22.09 17.89
N LYS A 151 5.59 -20.99 18.12
CA LYS A 151 5.12 -19.84 18.89
C LYS A 151 3.92 -19.15 18.24
N GLY A 152 3.06 -18.57 19.08
CA GLY A 152 1.80 -17.92 18.66
C GLY A 152 1.95 -16.90 17.51
N PRO A 153 2.90 -15.95 17.56
CA PRO A 153 3.09 -14.97 16.48
C PRO A 153 3.42 -15.60 15.12
N VAL A 154 4.21 -16.68 15.12
CA VAL A 154 4.57 -17.43 13.92
C VAL A 154 3.35 -18.14 13.32
N LYS A 155 2.57 -18.84 14.16
CA LYS A 155 1.30 -19.45 13.75
C LYS A 155 0.31 -18.41 13.21
N LYS A 156 0.22 -17.24 13.84
CA LYS A 156 -0.66 -16.14 13.41
C LYS A 156 -0.30 -15.65 12.01
N VAL A 157 0.98 -15.37 11.75
CA VAL A 157 1.43 -14.94 10.42
C VAL A 157 1.17 -16.02 9.38
N ALA A 158 1.54 -17.27 9.65
CA ALA A 158 1.34 -18.38 8.71
C ALA A 158 -0.13 -18.52 8.29
N LYS A 159 -1.05 -18.36 9.25
CA LYS A 159 -2.49 -18.41 8.98
C LYS A 159 -2.96 -17.20 8.17
N SER A 160 -2.68 -15.99 8.67
CA SER A 160 -3.42 -14.77 8.28
C SER A 160 -2.69 -13.85 7.29
N VAL A 161 -1.35 -13.83 7.30
CA VAL A 161 -0.53 -12.88 6.52
C VAL A 161 0.06 -13.58 5.28
N ARG A 162 0.17 -12.85 4.17
CA ARG A 162 0.74 -13.34 2.90
C ARG A 162 1.89 -12.49 2.39
N ILE A 163 1.96 -11.22 2.81
CA ILE A 163 3.06 -10.32 2.51
C ILE A 163 3.55 -9.72 3.84
N LEU A 164 4.81 -9.97 4.19
CA LEU A 164 5.44 -9.45 5.39
C LEU A 164 5.97 -8.02 5.20
N CYS A 165 6.05 -7.26 6.29
CA CYS A 165 6.55 -5.89 6.29
C CYS A 165 8.06 -5.88 6.01
N ARG A 166 8.46 -5.26 4.90
CA ARG A 166 9.86 -5.17 4.49
C ARG A 166 10.70 -4.30 5.43
N THR A 167 10.15 -3.20 5.96
CA THR A 167 10.87 -2.37 6.95
C THR A 167 11.29 -3.21 8.16
N ARG A 168 10.37 -4.08 8.63
CA ARG A 168 10.61 -4.96 9.78
C ARG A 168 11.60 -6.07 9.45
N TRP A 169 11.52 -6.62 8.25
CA TRP A 169 12.54 -7.54 7.74
C TRP A 169 13.94 -6.91 7.72
N ASP A 170 14.08 -5.72 7.14
CA ASP A 170 15.39 -5.06 7.01
C ASP A 170 15.97 -4.66 8.37
N ALA A 171 15.12 -4.30 9.35
CA ALA A 171 15.53 -4.04 10.73
C ALA A 171 16.04 -5.31 11.42
N TRP A 172 15.26 -6.40 11.37
CA TRP A 172 15.64 -7.70 11.93
C TRP A 172 16.93 -8.23 11.30
N LEU A 173 17.11 -8.08 9.98
CA LEU A 173 18.31 -8.54 9.29
C LEU A 173 19.56 -7.78 9.74
N GLN A 174 19.45 -6.48 10.00
CA GLN A 174 20.56 -5.67 10.54
C GLN A 174 20.93 -6.06 11.97
N GLU A 175 19.94 -6.43 12.78
CA GLU A 175 20.19 -6.95 14.14
C GLU A 175 20.90 -8.30 14.11
N LYS A 176 20.50 -9.19 13.20
CA LYS A 176 21.07 -10.54 13.06
C LYS A 176 22.42 -10.56 12.34
N ASN A 177 22.64 -9.67 11.38
CA ASN A 177 23.86 -9.58 10.60
C ASN A 177 24.24 -8.12 10.39
N LYS A 178 25.23 -7.64 11.15
CA LYS A 178 25.70 -6.24 11.10
C LYS A 178 26.28 -5.84 9.75
N ASP A 179 26.70 -6.82 8.93
CA ASP A 179 27.23 -6.62 7.59
C ASP A 179 26.14 -6.70 6.51
N ALA A 180 24.87 -6.91 6.89
CA ALA A 180 23.76 -6.92 5.95
C ALA A 180 23.66 -5.55 5.23
N PRO A 181 23.31 -5.55 3.92
CA PRO A 181 23.14 -4.31 3.17
C PRO A 181 22.12 -3.42 3.86
N LYS A 182 22.53 -2.20 4.23
CA LYS A 182 21.58 -1.21 4.74
C LYS A 182 20.54 -0.93 3.66
N PRO A 183 19.25 -0.77 4.02
CA PRO A 183 18.24 -0.38 3.07
C PRO A 183 18.70 0.89 2.36
N PRO A 184 18.48 1.02 1.04
CA PRO A 184 18.97 2.14 0.27
C PRO A 184 18.48 3.45 0.89
N LYS A 185 19.41 4.25 1.42
CA LYS A 185 19.11 5.62 1.83
C LYS A 185 18.74 6.40 0.58
N TRP A 186 17.55 6.97 0.58
CA TRP A 186 17.17 7.90 -0.47
C TRP A 186 18.18 9.05 -0.54
N ARG A 187 18.69 9.32 -1.74
CA ARG A 187 19.45 10.54 -2.05
C ARG A 187 18.59 11.36 -3.02
N PRO A 188 18.32 12.64 -2.73
CA PRO A 188 17.66 13.50 -3.70
C PRO A 188 18.45 13.53 -5.02
N PRO A 189 17.77 13.57 -6.18
CA PRO A 189 18.45 13.89 -7.43
C PRO A 189 19.17 15.24 -7.30
N ASN A 190 20.42 15.31 -7.73
CA ASN A 190 21.15 16.57 -7.83
C ASN A 190 20.31 17.58 -8.63
N LYS A 191 20.08 18.77 -8.06
CA LYS A 191 19.34 19.89 -8.69
C LYS A 191 19.83 20.31 -10.09
N LYS A 192 20.99 19.81 -10.54
CA LYS A 192 21.59 20.16 -11.84
C LYS A 192 20.95 19.50 -13.07
N LEU A 193 19.98 18.60 -12.93
CA LEU A 193 19.32 17.94 -14.09
C LEU A 193 18.00 18.57 -14.52
N THR A 194 17.48 19.58 -13.80
CA THR A 194 16.21 20.26 -14.13
C THR A 194 16.38 21.62 -14.83
N GLU A 195 17.59 22.15 -14.99
CA GLU A 195 17.83 23.45 -15.63
C GLU A 195 18.27 23.36 -17.11
N GLY A 196 18.37 22.16 -17.68
CA GLY A 196 18.87 21.97 -19.05
C GLY A 196 17.82 21.96 -20.18
N ALA A 197 16.52 22.05 -19.86
CA ALA A 197 15.44 21.84 -20.85
C ALA A 197 14.70 23.12 -21.28
N SER A 198 15.33 24.29 -21.18
CA SER A 198 14.80 25.53 -21.76
C SER A 198 15.88 26.33 -22.50
N SER A 199 16.27 25.86 -23.69
CA SER A 199 16.87 26.70 -24.73
C SER A 199 17.09 25.88 -26.00
N SER A 200 16.15 25.99 -26.95
CA SER A 200 16.39 25.98 -28.42
C SER A 200 15.09 25.72 -29.17
N ARG A 201 14.34 26.79 -29.45
CA ARG A 201 13.63 26.93 -30.72
C ARG A 201 14.04 28.28 -31.30
N LYS A 202 14.71 28.21 -32.45
CA LYS A 202 14.81 29.30 -33.41
C LYS A 202 13.43 29.63 -33.95
#